data_AF-A0A5C8HM13-F1
#
_entry.id   AF-A0A5C8HM13-F1
#
_cell.length_a   1.000
_cell.length_b   1.000
_cell.length_c   1.000
_cell.angle_alpha   90.00
_cell.angle_beta   90.00
_cell.angle_gamma   90.00
#
_symmetry.space_group_name_H-M   'P 1'
#
loop_
_entity.id
_entity.type
_entity.pdbx_description
1 polymer ?
#
loop_
_entity_poly.entity_id
_entity_poly.type
_entity_poly.pdbx_seq_one_letter_code
_entity_poly.pdbx_strand_id
1 'polypeptide(L)'
;MEGQVLGGGVVVLIAAALWLVYLLPSWYSRHQYNATERNAVRLSQALRILAETSDQPEELRVDLRTRSARRQTKLARQAEAERQSLEEVAARAEADRVREEVEFEKERVRNSALEAREQRRADEVAQRELAKARAEAQRARASADAAAEHQRLRAELLAARNAPAVIAARQARARRSVRLAALSIVVIGIAALTFGIVFTQVMLAVVGVLAGVVGVAVLQRMSRVARRALPTVVAPVVVEAPRKRVSVLHDEPAPKWTPRTLPQPLTTVAGSRAAAAQDAQDAREALRRAALEEAARQKAAEQAPVRIDTARPAAAAPAMDDAAIEAHVRQLLASRAAS
;
A
#
# COMPACT_ATOMS: atom_id res chain seq x y z
N MET A 1 38.35 -20.80 -38.34
CA MET A 1 39.47 -20.06 -37.71
C MET A 1 39.53 -20.44 -36.22
N GLU A 2 39.84 -21.70 -35.89
CA GLU A 2 39.90 -22.18 -34.50
C GLU A 2 41.14 -23.07 -34.33
N GLY A 3 42.24 -22.47 -33.89
CA GLY A 3 43.50 -23.20 -33.64
C GLY A 3 44.62 -22.36 -33.04
N GLN A 4 44.49 -21.03 -33.00
CA GLN A 4 45.56 -20.14 -32.58
C GLN A 4 45.61 -19.85 -31.07
N VAL A 5 44.54 -20.14 -30.32
CA VAL A 5 44.44 -19.85 -28.88
C VAL A 5 45.13 -20.89 -27.98
N LEU A 6 45.23 -22.16 -28.40
CA LEU A 6 45.95 -23.19 -27.63
C LEU A 6 47.48 -23.09 -27.79
N GLY A 7 47.98 -22.62 -28.94
CA GLY A 7 49.43 -22.44 -29.16
C GLY A 7 50.02 -21.23 -28.42
N GLY A 8 49.26 -20.13 -28.31
CA GLY A 8 49.74 -18.90 -27.65
C GLY A 8 49.98 -19.08 -26.15
N GLY A 9 49.09 -19.80 -25.45
CA GLY A 9 49.24 -20.04 -24.02
C GLY A 9 50.47 -20.88 -23.68
N VAL A 10 50.81 -21.86 -24.51
CA VAL A 10 51.99 -22.71 -24.33
C VAL A 10 53.29 -21.91 -24.51
N VAL A 11 53.34 -21.01 -25.49
CA VAL A 11 54.52 -20.14 -25.70
C VAL A 11 54.73 -19.19 -24.52
N VAL A 12 53.66 -18.64 -23.95
CA VAL A 12 53.75 -17.79 -22.75
C VAL A 12 54.18 -18.58 -21.51
N LEU A 13 53.70 -19.81 -21.34
CA LEU A 13 54.13 -20.70 -20.26
C LEU A 13 55.60 -21.06 -20.36
N ILE A 14 56.08 -21.38 -21.58
CA ILE A 14 57.50 -21.66 -21.83
C ILE A 14 58.34 -20.41 -21.55
N ALA A 15 57.92 -19.23 -22.02
CA ALA A 15 58.63 -17.98 -21.77
C ALA A 15 58.68 -17.62 -20.27
N ALA A 16 57.58 -17.81 -19.54
CA ALA A 16 57.52 -17.57 -18.10
C ALA A 16 58.39 -18.57 -17.31
N ALA A 17 58.39 -19.84 -17.70
CA ALA A 17 59.25 -20.86 -17.10
C ALA A 17 60.73 -20.55 -17.35
N LEU A 18 61.09 -20.17 -18.59
CA LEU A 18 62.46 -19.79 -18.94
C LEU A 18 62.93 -18.56 -18.15
N TRP A 19 62.03 -17.58 -17.97
CA TRP A 19 62.30 -16.40 -17.15
C TRP A 19 62.52 -16.76 -15.67
N LEU A 20 61.73 -17.68 -15.12
CA LEU A 20 61.86 -18.17 -13.75
C LEU A 20 63.19 -18.90 -13.53
N VAL A 21 63.59 -19.75 -14.49
CA VAL A 21 64.89 -20.45 -14.47
C VAL A 21 66.06 -19.46 -14.53
N TYR A 22 65.91 -18.36 -15.28
CA TYR A 22 66.93 -17.32 -15.34
C TYR A 22 67.00 -16.47 -14.06
N LEU A 23 65.85 -16.18 -13.43
CA LEU A 23 65.76 -15.24 -12.31
C LEU A 23 65.98 -15.89 -10.92
N LEU A 24 65.58 -17.15 -10.73
CA LEU A 24 65.75 -17.87 -9.45
C LEU A 24 67.22 -17.93 -8.96
N PRO A 25 68.20 -18.30 -9.81
CA PRO A 25 69.60 -18.39 -9.38
C PRO A 25 70.19 -17.03 -8.98
N SER A 26 69.75 -15.96 -9.66
CA SER A 26 70.27 -14.60 -9.43
C SER A 26 69.84 -14.04 -8.08
N TRP A 27 68.66 -14.43 -7.59
CA TRP A 27 68.13 -13.98 -6.30
C TRP A 27 68.66 -14.82 -5.13
N TYR A 28 68.79 -16.13 -5.35
CA TYR A 28 69.25 -17.06 -4.33
C TYR A 28 70.74 -16.86 -4.01
N SER A 29 71.58 -16.59 -5.01
CA SER A 29 73.01 -16.27 -4.81
C SER A 29 73.22 -14.97 -4.03
N ARG A 30 72.29 -13.99 -4.10
CA ARG A 30 72.41 -12.73 -3.35
C ARG A 30 72.01 -12.85 -1.88
N HIS A 31 71.20 -13.84 -1.52
CA HIS A 31 70.72 -14.00 -0.14
C HIS A 31 71.63 -14.89 0.73
N GLN A 32 72.42 -15.78 0.11
CA GLN A 32 73.33 -16.65 0.86
C GLN A 32 74.66 -15.99 1.24
N TYR A 33 75.08 -14.89 0.58
CA TYR A 33 76.30 -14.16 0.97
C TYR A 33 76.14 -13.39 2.31
N ASN A 34 74.94 -12.93 2.65
CA ASN A 34 74.70 -12.15 3.87
C ASN A 34 74.59 -12.97 5.17
N ALA A 35 74.34 -14.28 5.07
CA ALA A 35 74.25 -15.16 6.24
C ALA A 35 75.63 -15.61 6.73
N THR A 36 76.58 -15.79 5.81
CA THR A 36 77.93 -16.30 6.11
C THR A 36 78.86 -15.19 6.64
N GLU A 37 78.72 -13.95 6.14
CA GLU A 37 79.52 -12.81 6.63
C GLU A 37 79.21 -12.45 8.09
N ARG A 38 77.95 -12.58 8.53
CA ARG A 38 77.54 -12.19 9.89
C ARG A 38 77.98 -13.16 10.99
N ASN A 39 78.21 -14.45 10.67
CA ASN A 39 78.74 -15.42 11.64
C ASN A 39 80.27 -15.28 11.79
N ALA A 40 81.00 -14.95 10.71
CA ALA A 40 82.45 -14.74 10.78
C ALA A 40 82.83 -13.45 11.54
N VAL A 41 82.05 -12.37 11.39
CA VAL A 41 82.30 -11.09 12.07
C VAL A 41 82.09 -11.22 13.58
N ARG A 42 81.04 -11.94 14.03
CA ARG A 42 80.75 -12.09 15.46
C ARG A 42 81.81 -12.91 16.21
N LEU A 43 82.41 -13.89 15.56
CA LEU A 43 83.48 -14.72 16.14
C LEU A 43 84.83 -13.99 16.17
N SER A 44 85.15 -13.25 15.11
CA SER A 44 86.37 -12.45 15.01
C SER A 44 86.35 -11.23 15.95
N GLN A 45 85.17 -10.70 16.24
CA GLN A 45 84.97 -9.57 17.15
C GLN A 45 84.94 -10.02 18.62
N ALA A 46 84.44 -11.22 18.91
CA ALA A 46 84.52 -11.83 20.25
C ALA A 46 85.98 -12.15 20.65
N LEU A 47 86.81 -12.63 19.71
CA LEU A 47 88.23 -12.90 19.97
C LEU A 47 89.04 -11.60 20.14
N ARG A 48 88.72 -10.55 19.38
CA ARG A 48 89.35 -9.23 19.52
C ARG A 48 89.03 -8.59 20.88
N ILE A 49 87.77 -8.66 21.32
CA ILE A 49 87.32 -8.10 22.59
C ILE A 49 87.93 -8.83 23.79
N LEU A 50 88.16 -10.15 23.70
CA LEU A 50 88.86 -10.90 24.76
C LEU A 50 90.35 -10.51 24.87
N ALA A 51 90.98 -10.16 23.74
CA ALA A 51 92.37 -9.69 23.71
C ALA A 51 92.52 -8.22 24.13
N GLU A 52 91.48 -7.40 23.94
CA GLU A 52 91.47 -5.98 24.32
C GLU A 52 91.23 -5.77 25.83
N THR A 53 90.80 -6.80 26.57
CA THR A 53 90.52 -6.72 28.03
C THR A 53 91.68 -7.11 28.96
N SER A 54 92.87 -7.46 28.44
CA SER A 54 93.98 -7.93 29.29
C SER A 54 95.08 -6.91 29.59
N ASP A 55 94.94 -5.64 29.20
CA ASP A 55 95.96 -4.62 29.50
C ASP A 55 95.38 -3.50 30.38
N GLN A 56 95.68 -3.56 31.68
CA GLN A 56 95.48 -2.47 32.66
C GLN A 56 96.72 -1.56 32.65
N PRO A 57 96.58 -0.25 32.94
CA PRO A 57 96.91 0.17 34.30
C PRO A 57 95.96 1.20 34.92
N GLU A 58 95.86 1.10 36.24
CA GLU A 58 94.90 1.75 37.12
C GLU A 58 95.28 3.19 37.55
N GLU A 59 96.27 3.83 36.94
CA GLU A 59 96.96 4.95 37.59
C GLU A 59 96.63 6.36 37.07
N LEU A 60 95.67 6.50 36.14
CA LEU A 60 95.21 7.81 35.66
C LEU A 60 93.70 8.01 35.84
N ARG A 61 93.14 7.39 36.88
CA ARG A 61 91.67 7.33 37.11
C ARG A 61 91.10 8.51 37.91
N VAL A 62 91.94 9.43 38.38
CA VAL A 62 91.49 10.56 39.23
C VAL A 62 91.52 11.91 38.49
N ASP A 63 92.46 12.13 37.57
CA ASP A 63 92.62 13.46 36.94
C ASP A 63 91.85 13.67 35.62
N LEU A 64 91.30 12.59 35.05
CA LEU A 64 90.42 12.66 33.86
C LEU A 64 88.92 12.57 34.20
N ARG A 65 88.54 12.38 35.47
CA ARG A 65 87.11 12.25 35.89
C ARG A 65 86.33 13.55 35.72
N THR A 66 86.96 14.71 35.87
CA THR A 66 86.28 16.01 35.73
C THR A 66 86.02 16.40 34.26
N ARG A 67 86.86 15.96 33.31
CA ARG A 67 86.64 16.15 31.86
C ARG A 67 85.84 15.01 31.20
N SER A 68 85.96 13.77 31.67
CA SER A 68 85.15 12.65 31.19
C SER A 68 83.70 12.69 31.68
N ALA A 69 83.41 13.29 32.85
CA ALA A 69 82.03 13.56 33.29
C ALA A 69 81.26 14.45 32.31
N ARG A 70 81.92 15.43 31.66
CA ARG A 70 81.28 16.27 30.63
C ARG A 70 81.03 15.52 29.32
N ARG A 71 81.90 14.56 28.94
CA ARG A 71 81.67 13.70 27.76
C ARG A 71 80.62 12.63 28.03
N GLN A 72 80.62 12.03 29.21
CA GLN A 72 79.61 11.06 29.64
C GLN A 72 78.23 11.70 29.81
N THR A 73 78.14 12.93 30.37
CA THR A 73 76.85 13.65 30.41
C THR A 73 76.37 14.06 29.02
N LYS A 74 77.27 14.38 28.08
CA LYS A 74 76.89 14.67 26.70
C LYS A 74 76.42 13.43 25.93
N LEU A 75 77.08 12.28 26.13
CA LEU A 75 76.66 10.99 25.58
C LEU A 75 75.35 10.50 26.22
N ALA A 76 75.16 10.69 27.52
CA ALA A 76 73.90 10.38 28.21
C ALA A 76 72.74 11.23 27.66
N ARG A 77 72.95 12.54 27.47
CA ARG A 77 71.95 13.43 26.84
C ARG A 77 71.64 13.06 25.40
N GLN A 78 72.64 12.62 24.63
CA GLN A 78 72.41 12.14 23.26
C GLN A 78 71.61 10.83 23.24
N ALA A 79 71.93 9.90 24.13
CA ALA A 79 71.17 8.65 24.26
C ALA A 79 69.73 8.88 24.75
N GLU A 80 69.51 9.84 25.65
CA GLU A 80 68.17 10.26 26.08
C GLU A 80 67.37 10.91 24.94
N ALA A 81 67.98 11.81 24.17
CA ALA A 81 67.35 12.43 23.01
C ALA A 81 67.01 11.41 21.91
N GLU A 82 67.89 10.43 21.67
CA GLU A 82 67.63 9.34 20.73
C GLU A 82 66.46 8.47 21.21
N ARG A 83 66.41 8.12 22.50
CA ARG A 83 65.27 7.39 23.09
C ARG A 83 63.97 8.16 22.99
N GLN A 84 63.97 9.45 23.30
CA GLN A 84 62.79 10.32 23.15
C GLN A 84 62.32 10.37 21.70
N SER A 85 63.24 10.48 20.73
CA SER A 85 62.86 10.46 19.31
C SER A 85 62.26 9.11 18.87
N LEU A 86 62.76 8.00 19.40
CA LEU A 86 62.22 6.67 19.14
C LEU A 86 60.84 6.48 19.79
N GLU A 87 60.65 6.98 21.01
CA GLU A 87 59.36 6.98 21.71
C GLU A 87 58.33 7.85 20.99
N GLU A 88 58.71 9.02 20.48
CA GLU A 88 57.83 9.86 19.67
C GLU A 88 57.43 9.19 18.36
N VAL A 89 58.37 8.53 17.68
CA VAL A 89 58.09 7.77 16.44
C VAL A 89 57.18 6.58 16.75
N ALA A 90 57.41 5.87 17.86
CA ALA A 90 56.57 4.76 18.30
C ALA A 90 55.15 5.25 18.66
N ALA A 91 55.03 6.33 19.41
CA ALA A 91 53.74 6.93 19.78
C ALA A 91 52.95 7.40 18.55
N ARG A 92 53.62 7.97 17.55
CA ARG A 92 52.99 8.34 16.26
C ARG A 92 52.52 7.10 15.50
N ALA A 93 53.35 6.05 15.42
CA ALA A 93 52.97 4.80 14.77
C ALA A 93 51.78 4.11 15.45
N GLU A 94 51.71 4.15 16.79
CA GLU A 94 50.56 3.64 17.54
C GLU A 94 49.30 4.48 17.31
N ALA A 95 49.43 5.81 17.31
CA ALA A 95 48.30 6.70 17.00
C ALA A 95 47.75 6.48 15.59
N ASP A 96 48.63 6.24 14.60
CA ASP A 96 48.21 5.97 13.23
C ASP A 96 47.51 4.61 13.11
N ARG A 97 47.98 3.56 13.81
CA ARG A 97 47.26 2.27 13.89
C ARG A 97 45.87 2.40 14.50
N VAL A 98 45.75 3.12 15.61
CA VAL A 98 44.44 3.36 16.25
C VAL A 98 43.51 4.13 15.32
N ARG A 99 44.03 5.11 14.56
CA ARG A 99 43.24 5.83 13.55
C ARG A 99 42.77 4.90 12.44
N GLU A 100 43.63 4.04 11.91
CA GLU A 100 43.28 3.06 10.88
C GLU A 100 42.21 2.08 11.37
N GLU A 101 42.33 1.56 12.60
CA GLU A 101 41.32 0.68 13.21
C GLU A 101 39.97 1.39 13.38
N VAL A 102 39.99 2.66 13.82
CA VAL A 102 38.78 3.46 13.98
C VAL A 102 38.12 3.75 12.63
N GLU A 103 38.88 4.06 11.58
CA GLU A 103 38.35 4.26 10.24
C GLU A 103 37.77 2.97 9.66
N PHE A 104 38.45 1.83 9.83
CA PHE A 104 37.94 0.53 9.42
C PHE A 104 36.64 0.17 10.13
N GLU A 105 36.53 0.41 11.43
CA GLU A 105 35.31 0.15 12.18
C GLU A 105 34.18 1.11 11.77
N LYS A 106 34.48 2.39 11.50
CA LYS A 106 33.51 3.33 10.92
C LYS A 106 33.01 2.86 9.57
N GLU A 107 33.86 2.33 8.70
CA GLU A 107 33.46 1.79 7.41
C GLU A 107 32.56 0.56 7.56
N ARG A 108 32.88 -0.34 8.49
CA ARG A 108 32.01 -1.49 8.81
C ARG A 108 30.64 -1.07 9.32
N VAL A 109 30.60 -0.12 10.25
CA VAL A 109 29.34 0.44 10.76
C VAL A 109 28.57 1.16 9.64
N ARG A 110 29.25 1.88 8.75
CA ARG A 110 28.63 2.53 7.59
C ARG A 110 28.04 1.50 6.62
N ASN A 111 28.77 0.45 6.29
CA ASN A 111 28.32 -0.59 5.37
C ASN A 111 27.14 -1.38 5.93
N SER A 112 27.22 -1.82 7.20
CA SER A 112 26.09 -2.47 7.88
C SER A 112 24.86 -1.56 8.00
N ALA A 113 25.04 -0.26 8.19
CA ALA A 113 23.92 0.69 8.18
C ALA A 113 23.30 0.85 6.79
N LEU A 114 24.09 0.75 5.71
CA LEU A 114 23.57 0.73 4.33
C LEU A 114 22.78 -0.56 4.07
N GLU A 115 23.33 -1.72 4.41
CA GLU A 115 22.65 -3.02 4.29
C GLU A 115 21.32 -3.03 5.08
N ALA A 116 21.31 -2.53 6.31
CA ALA A 116 20.09 -2.43 7.11
C ALA A 116 19.05 -1.47 6.49
N ARG A 117 19.46 -0.44 5.76
CA ARG A 117 18.55 0.44 5.02
C ARG A 117 17.99 -0.25 3.78
N GLU A 118 18.80 -1.01 3.07
CA GLU A 118 18.36 -1.79 1.92
C GLU A 118 17.36 -2.88 2.33
N GLN A 119 17.62 -3.59 3.43
CA GLN A 119 16.70 -4.56 4.00
C GLN A 119 15.36 -3.92 4.37
N ARG A 120 15.36 -2.78 5.07
CA ARG A 120 14.11 -2.06 5.40
C ARG A 120 13.34 -1.66 4.14
N ARG A 121 14.02 -1.19 3.09
CA ARG A 121 13.37 -0.86 1.82
C ARG A 121 12.77 -2.10 1.16
N ALA A 122 13.48 -3.22 1.17
CA ALA A 122 12.99 -4.49 0.65
C ALA A 122 11.76 -4.98 1.44
N ASP A 123 11.80 -4.88 2.77
CA ASP A 123 10.69 -5.25 3.65
C ASP A 123 9.48 -4.33 3.45
N GLU A 124 9.69 -3.02 3.31
CA GLU A 124 8.63 -2.07 3.00
C GLU A 124 7.97 -2.38 1.66
N VAL A 125 8.77 -2.70 0.63
CA VAL A 125 8.25 -3.11 -0.68
C VAL A 125 7.47 -4.41 -0.55
N ALA A 126 8.01 -5.42 0.15
CA ALA A 126 7.32 -6.70 0.39
C ALA A 126 6.01 -6.49 1.15
N GLN A 127 5.97 -5.64 2.18
CA GLN A 127 4.75 -5.31 2.91
C GLN A 127 3.74 -4.58 2.04
N ARG A 128 4.18 -3.66 1.18
CA ARG A 128 3.29 -2.97 0.23
C ARG A 128 2.68 -3.94 -0.78
N GLU A 129 3.47 -4.87 -1.32
CA GLU A 129 2.96 -5.88 -2.24
C GLU A 129 1.97 -6.83 -1.54
N LEU A 130 2.27 -7.26 -0.30
CA LEU A 130 1.34 -8.04 0.50
C LEU A 130 0.05 -7.26 0.83
N ALA A 131 0.15 -5.96 1.11
CA ALA A 131 -1.01 -5.10 1.36
C ALA A 131 -1.87 -4.94 0.09
N LYS A 132 -1.25 -4.73 -1.07
CA LYS A 132 -1.95 -4.70 -2.37
C LYS A 132 -2.65 -6.02 -2.66
N ALA A 133 -1.94 -7.15 -2.53
CA ALA A 133 -2.51 -8.48 -2.74
C ALA A 133 -3.68 -8.77 -1.79
N ARG A 134 -3.58 -8.36 -0.51
CA ARG A 134 -4.69 -8.45 0.44
C ARG A 134 -5.88 -7.57 0.04
N ALA A 135 -5.63 -6.35 -0.42
CA ALA A 135 -6.69 -5.45 -0.89
C ALA A 135 -7.38 -5.99 -2.14
N GLU A 136 -6.63 -6.54 -3.09
CA GLU A 136 -7.17 -7.21 -4.28
C GLU A 136 -8.01 -8.43 -3.92
N ALA A 137 -7.52 -9.27 -3.00
CA ALA A 137 -8.27 -10.43 -2.50
C ALA A 137 -9.58 -10.01 -1.79
N GLN A 138 -9.54 -8.92 -1.00
CA GLN A 138 -10.74 -8.37 -0.36
C GLN A 138 -11.74 -7.83 -1.39
N ARG A 139 -11.28 -7.12 -2.41
CA ARG A 139 -12.13 -6.62 -3.50
C ARG A 139 -12.77 -7.77 -4.28
N ALA A 140 -11.99 -8.82 -4.58
CA ALA A 140 -12.50 -10.01 -5.25
C ALA A 140 -13.60 -10.69 -4.42
N ARG A 141 -13.39 -10.86 -3.11
CA ARG A 141 -14.41 -11.41 -2.19
C ARG A 141 -15.67 -10.54 -2.14
N ALA A 142 -15.52 -9.23 -1.93
CA ALA A 142 -16.65 -8.30 -1.91
C ALA A 142 -17.44 -8.32 -3.23
N SER A 143 -16.75 -8.43 -4.38
CA SER A 143 -17.42 -8.55 -5.68
C SER A 143 -18.17 -9.87 -5.85
N ALA A 144 -17.64 -10.97 -5.30
CA ALA A 144 -18.29 -12.27 -5.30
C ALA A 144 -19.53 -12.28 -4.40
N ASP A 145 -19.44 -11.66 -3.22
CA ASP A 145 -20.56 -11.52 -2.29
C ASP A 145 -21.69 -10.66 -2.90
N ALA A 146 -21.34 -9.53 -3.50
CA ALA A 146 -22.31 -8.68 -4.21
C ALA A 146 -22.97 -9.42 -5.39
N ALA A 147 -22.21 -10.20 -6.16
CA ALA A 147 -22.77 -11.02 -7.23
C ALA A 147 -23.73 -12.10 -6.69
N ALA A 148 -23.41 -12.72 -5.55
CA ALA A 148 -24.28 -13.69 -4.89
C ALA A 148 -25.58 -13.05 -4.38
N GLU A 149 -25.53 -11.85 -3.80
CA GLU A 149 -26.72 -11.10 -3.39
C GLU A 149 -27.61 -10.75 -4.59
N HIS A 150 -27.03 -10.27 -5.68
CA HIS A 150 -27.78 -9.98 -6.90
C HIS A 150 -28.45 -11.23 -7.48
N GLN A 151 -27.79 -12.39 -7.41
CA GLN A 151 -28.39 -13.67 -7.82
C GLN A 151 -29.55 -14.07 -6.90
N ARG A 152 -29.43 -13.89 -5.58
CA ARG A 152 -30.51 -14.15 -4.62
C ARG A 152 -31.71 -13.25 -4.89
N LEU A 153 -31.50 -11.95 -5.05
CA LEU A 153 -32.57 -10.99 -5.37
C LEU A 153 -33.24 -11.34 -6.71
N ARG A 154 -32.48 -11.74 -7.73
CA ARG A 154 -33.05 -12.22 -9.00
C ARG A 154 -33.88 -13.48 -8.81
N ALA A 155 -33.40 -14.45 -8.03
CA ALA A 155 -34.13 -15.67 -7.72
C ALA A 155 -35.44 -15.37 -6.98
N GLU A 156 -35.42 -14.46 -5.99
CA GLU A 156 -36.61 -14.00 -5.28
C GLU A 156 -37.60 -13.28 -6.21
N LEU A 157 -37.12 -12.41 -7.10
CA LEU A 157 -37.96 -11.74 -8.09
C LEU A 157 -38.59 -12.73 -9.08
N LEU A 158 -37.83 -13.75 -9.52
CA LEU A 158 -38.35 -14.81 -10.38
C LEU A 158 -39.38 -15.66 -9.63
N ALA A 159 -39.11 -16.02 -8.37
CA ALA A 159 -40.06 -16.74 -7.51
C ALA A 159 -41.35 -15.92 -7.29
N ALA A 160 -41.24 -14.62 -7.01
CA ALA A 160 -42.36 -13.71 -6.86
C ALA A 160 -43.16 -13.52 -8.16
N ARG A 161 -42.49 -13.45 -9.31
CA ARG A 161 -43.15 -13.39 -10.64
C ARG A 161 -43.87 -14.69 -10.98
N ASN A 162 -43.30 -15.82 -10.58
CA ASN A 162 -43.85 -17.15 -10.83
C ASN A 162 -44.84 -17.59 -9.73
N ALA A 163 -45.09 -16.74 -8.74
CA ALA A 163 -46.07 -17.03 -7.70
C ALA A 163 -47.44 -17.32 -8.35
N PRO A 164 -48.11 -18.42 -7.96
CA PRO A 164 -49.33 -18.87 -8.61
C PRO A 164 -50.44 -17.81 -8.57
N ALA A 165 -50.46 -16.96 -7.53
CA ALA A 165 -51.38 -15.83 -7.42
C ALA A 165 -51.16 -14.76 -8.51
N VAL A 166 -49.91 -14.44 -8.85
CA VAL A 166 -49.56 -13.45 -9.87
C VAL A 166 -49.85 -13.99 -11.27
N ILE A 167 -49.50 -15.26 -11.52
CA ILE A 167 -49.82 -15.94 -12.78
C ILE A 167 -51.34 -16.01 -12.96
N ALA A 168 -52.10 -16.41 -11.94
CA ALA A 168 -53.56 -16.47 -12.00
C ALA A 168 -54.18 -15.09 -12.24
N ALA A 169 -53.67 -14.03 -11.60
CA ALA A 169 -54.14 -12.65 -11.83
C ALA A 169 -53.88 -12.16 -13.27
N ARG A 170 -52.71 -12.47 -13.85
CA ARG A 170 -52.40 -12.15 -15.26
C ARG A 170 -53.33 -12.91 -16.21
N GLN A 171 -53.53 -14.20 -15.97
CA GLN A 171 -54.47 -15.00 -16.76
C GLN A 171 -55.91 -14.47 -16.65
N ALA A 172 -56.34 -14.02 -15.46
CA ALA A 172 -57.66 -13.41 -15.28
C ALA A 172 -57.81 -12.10 -16.07
N ARG A 173 -56.77 -11.25 -16.10
CA ARG A 173 -56.77 -10.02 -16.92
C ARG A 173 -56.76 -10.31 -18.42
N ALA A 174 -55.96 -11.26 -18.88
CA ALA A 174 -55.95 -11.70 -20.29
C ALA A 174 -57.31 -12.26 -20.73
N ARG A 175 -58.01 -12.99 -19.85
CA ARG A 175 -59.38 -13.46 -20.11
C ARG A 175 -60.38 -12.30 -20.22
N ARG A 176 -60.19 -11.22 -19.45
CA ARG A 176 -61.03 -10.01 -19.53
C ARG A 176 -60.78 -9.22 -20.81
N SER A 177 -59.52 -8.99 -21.19
CA SER A 177 -59.20 -8.25 -22.42
C SER A 177 -59.64 -8.99 -23.68
N VAL A 178 -59.47 -10.31 -23.73
CA VAL A 178 -59.99 -11.14 -24.85
C VAL A 178 -61.52 -11.14 -24.89
N ARG A 179 -62.21 -11.14 -23.74
CA ARG A 179 -63.68 -10.96 -23.70
C ARG A 179 -64.11 -9.61 -24.24
N LEU A 180 -63.42 -8.53 -23.89
CA LEU A 180 -63.73 -7.19 -24.41
C LEU A 180 -63.47 -7.11 -25.92
N ALA A 181 -62.37 -7.68 -26.42
CA ALA A 181 -62.07 -7.72 -27.85
C ALA A 181 -63.08 -8.59 -28.64
N ALA A 182 -63.52 -9.71 -28.07
CA ALA A 182 -64.53 -10.54 -28.72
C ALA A 182 -65.93 -9.89 -28.67
N LEU A 183 -66.27 -9.17 -27.59
CA LEU A 183 -67.49 -8.37 -27.53
C LEU A 183 -67.47 -7.24 -28.55
N SER A 184 -66.34 -6.53 -28.70
CA SER A 184 -66.24 -5.46 -29.69
C SER A 184 -66.37 -5.99 -31.12
N ILE A 185 -65.82 -7.16 -31.45
CA ILE A 185 -66.01 -7.81 -32.75
C ILE A 185 -67.50 -8.14 -33.01
N VAL A 186 -68.22 -8.66 -32.01
CA VAL A 186 -69.66 -8.93 -32.14
C VAL A 186 -70.46 -7.65 -32.36
N VAL A 187 -70.17 -6.59 -31.59
CA VAL A 187 -70.84 -5.29 -31.74
C VAL A 187 -70.58 -4.68 -33.12
N ILE A 188 -69.33 -4.74 -33.60
CA ILE A 188 -68.96 -4.29 -34.95
C ILE A 188 -69.67 -5.13 -36.01
N GLY A 189 -69.74 -6.45 -35.84
CA GLY A 189 -70.46 -7.34 -36.76
C GLY A 189 -71.95 -7.03 -36.84
N ILE A 190 -72.60 -6.75 -35.70
CA ILE A 190 -74.01 -6.32 -35.66
C ILE A 190 -74.20 -4.97 -36.34
N ALA A 191 -73.32 -4.00 -36.09
CA ALA A 191 -73.38 -2.69 -36.72
C ALA A 191 -73.20 -2.77 -38.25
N ALA A 192 -72.26 -3.60 -38.73
CA ALA A 192 -72.06 -3.86 -40.15
C ALA A 192 -73.26 -4.56 -40.80
N LEU A 193 -73.89 -5.50 -40.08
CA LEU A 193 -75.11 -6.18 -40.52
C LEU A 193 -76.29 -5.21 -40.65
N THR A 194 -76.57 -4.41 -39.61
CA THR A 194 -77.68 -3.44 -39.63
C THR A 194 -77.48 -2.39 -40.72
N PHE A 195 -76.26 -1.88 -40.87
CA PHE A 195 -75.91 -0.95 -41.94
C PHE A 195 -76.06 -1.59 -43.33
N GLY A 196 -75.58 -2.83 -43.51
CA GLY A 196 -75.72 -3.55 -44.78
C GLY A 196 -77.18 -3.75 -45.19
N ILE A 197 -78.08 -4.04 -44.23
CA ILE A 197 -79.52 -4.21 -44.48
C ILE A 197 -80.17 -2.86 -44.83
N VAL A 198 -79.91 -1.80 -44.07
CA VAL A 198 -80.52 -0.47 -44.28
C VAL A 198 -80.12 0.13 -45.63
N PHE A 199 -78.86 -0.04 -46.04
CA PHE A 199 -78.32 0.54 -47.28
C PHE A 199 -78.32 -0.45 -48.45
N THR A 200 -78.96 -1.62 -48.34
CA THR A 200 -79.04 -2.68 -49.38
C THR A 200 -77.67 -3.17 -49.88
N GLN A 201 -76.63 -3.08 -49.04
CA GLN A 201 -75.26 -3.53 -49.33
C GLN A 201 -75.06 -4.98 -48.89
N VAL A 202 -75.38 -5.94 -49.77
CA VAL A 202 -75.37 -7.38 -49.45
C VAL A 202 -73.99 -7.88 -48.99
N MET A 203 -72.90 -7.40 -49.58
CA MET A 203 -71.54 -7.81 -49.19
C MET A 203 -71.20 -7.41 -47.75
N LEU A 204 -71.61 -6.22 -47.31
CA LEU A 204 -71.37 -5.76 -45.95
C LEU A 204 -72.21 -6.55 -44.94
N ALA A 205 -73.44 -6.91 -45.30
CA ALA A 205 -74.29 -7.77 -44.49
C ALA A 205 -73.67 -9.16 -44.28
N VAL A 206 -73.14 -9.78 -45.34
CA VAL A 206 -72.46 -11.10 -45.26
C VAL A 206 -71.22 -11.04 -44.37
N VAL A 207 -70.41 -9.97 -44.49
CA VAL A 207 -69.23 -9.76 -43.63
C VAL A 207 -69.65 -9.56 -42.16
N GLY A 208 -70.73 -8.82 -41.89
CA GLY A 208 -71.28 -8.64 -40.55
C GLY A 208 -71.72 -9.96 -39.91
N VAL A 209 -72.41 -10.83 -40.66
CA VAL A 209 -72.79 -12.18 -40.20
C VAL A 209 -71.57 -13.03 -39.90
N LEU A 210 -70.58 -13.08 -40.80
CA LEU A 210 -69.35 -13.86 -40.61
C LEU A 210 -68.56 -13.39 -39.37
N ALA A 211 -68.38 -12.08 -39.20
CA ALA A 211 -67.73 -11.50 -38.03
C ALA A 211 -68.49 -11.82 -36.72
N GLY A 212 -69.83 -11.76 -36.76
CA GLY A 212 -70.69 -12.14 -35.64
C GLY A 212 -70.56 -13.61 -35.27
N VAL A 213 -70.58 -14.52 -36.24
CA VAL A 213 -70.43 -15.97 -36.03
C VAL A 213 -69.06 -16.29 -35.43
N VAL A 214 -67.97 -15.68 -35.93
CA VAL A 214 -66.62 -15.85 -35.39
C VAL A 214 -66.53 -15.32 -33.95
N GLY A 215 -67.08 -14.13 -33.69
CA GLY A 215 -67.13 -13.56 -32.35
C GLY A 215 -67.86 -14.46 -31.35
N VAL A 216 -69.04 -14.97 -31.72
CA VAL A 216 -69.84 -15.90 -30.90
C VAL A 216 -69.11 -17.22 -30.68
N ALA A 217 -68.48 -17.80 -31.71
CA ALA A 217 -67.70 -19.03 -31.59
C ALA A 217 -66.52 -18.88 -30.63
N VAL A 218 -65.82 -17.74 -30.65
CA VAL A 218 -64.75 -17.41 -29.70
C VAL A 218 -65.30 -17.30 -28.26
N LEU A 219 -66.45 -16.64 -28.06
CA LEU A 219 -67.11 -16.56 -26.75
C LEU A 219 -67.52 -17.96 -26.23
N GLN A 220 -68.05 -18.82 -27.10
CA GLN A 220 -68.44 -20.20 -26.74
C GLN A 220 -67.22 -21.07 -26.40
N ARG A 221 -66.13 -20.98 -27.16
CA ARG A 221 -64.89 -21.72 -26.86
C ARG A 221 -64.30 -21.27 -25.53
N MET A 222 -64.34 -19.96 -25.24
CA MET A 222 -63.95 -19.41 -23.94
C MET A 222 -64.84 -19.85 -22.79
N SER A 223 -66.17 -19.93 -22.98
CA SER A 223 -67.07 -20.39 -21.93
C SER A 223 -66.85 -21.87 -21.59
N ARG A 224 -66.53 -22.69 -22.61
CA ARG A 224 -66.11 -24.10 -22.40
C ARG A 224 -64.79 -24.21 -21.66
N VAL A 225 -63.78 -23.42 -22.03
CA VAL A 225 -62.48 -23.41 -21.31
C VAL A 225 -62.62 -22.87 -19.89
N ALA A 226 -63.46 -21.87 -19.65
CA ALA A 226 -63.74 -21.34 -18.32
C ALA A 226 -64.45 -22.38 -17.43
N ARG A 227 -65.40 -23.15 -17.99
CA ARG A 227 -66.06 -24.26 -17.28
C ARG A 227 -65.10 -25.42 -17.01
N ARG A 228 -64.17 -25.71 -17.95
CA ARG A 228 -63.18 -26.79 -17.78
C ARG A 228 -62.01 -26.40 -16.86
N ALA A 229 -61.78 -25.10 -16.67
CA ALA A 229 -60.76 -24.53 -15.80
C ALA A 229 -61.31 -24.14 -14.41
N LEU A 230 -62.47 -24.66 -14.00
CA LEU A 230 -62.89 -24.61 -12.61
C LEU A 230 -61.79 -25.29 -11.77
N PRO A 231 -61.07 -24.55 -10.92
CA PRO A 231 -59.97 -25.13 -10.16
C PRO A 231 -60.54 -26.17 -9.21
N THR A 232 -59.85 -27.31 -9.06
CA THR A 232 -59.89 -28.05 -7.79
C THR A 232 -59.54 -27.03 -6.70
N VAL A 233 -60.53 -26.65 -5.90
CA VAL A 233 -60.35 -25.73 -4.78
C VAL A 233 -59.41 -26.40 -3.79
N VAL A 234 -58.12 -26.09 -3.87
CA VAL A 234 -57.21 -26.34 -2.75
C VAL A 234 -57.70 -25.43 -1.63
N ALA A 235 -58.15 -26.05 -0.53
CA ALA A 235 -58.78 -25.37 0.59
C ALA A 235 -57.97 -24.14 1.01
N PRO A 236 -58.60 -22.97 1.20
CA PRO A 236 -57.91 -21.81 1.72
C PRO A 236 -57.38 -22.15 3.11
N VAL A 237 -56.06 -22.14 3.29
CA VAL A 237 -55.46 -22.07 4.62
C VAL A 237 -55.98 -20.77 5.25
N VAL A 238 -56.87 -20.93 6.22
CA VAL A 238 -57.46 -19.84 7.00
C VAL A 238 -56.32 -19.22 7.80
N VAL A 239 -55.75 -18.12 7.29
CA VAL A 239 -54.95 -17.23 8.12
C VAL A 239 -55.93 -16.40 8.92
N GLU A 240 -56.04 -16.73 10.20
CA GLU A 240 -56.90 -16.08 11.17
C GLU A 240 -56.52 -14.59 11.26
N ALA A 241 -57.38 -13.72 10.72
CA ALA A 241 -57.23 -12.28 10.91
C ALA A 241 -57.40 -11.96 12.41
N PRO A 242 -56.53 -11.13 13.01
CA PRO A 242 -56.67 -10.78 14.42
C PRO A 242 -58.01 -10.09 14.64
N ARG A 243 -58.89 -10.74 15.41
CA ARG A 243 -60.19 -10.20 15.80
C ARG A 243 -59.99 -8.85 16.49
N LYS A 244 -60.53 -7.80 15.88
CA LYS A 244 -60.61 -6.47 16.49
C LYS A 244 -61.47 -6.59 17.75
N ARG A 245 -60.85 -6.48 18.93
CA ARG A 245 -61.56 -6.45 20.21
C ARG A 245 -62.54 -5.28 20.20
N VAL A 246 -63.83 -5.61 20.34
CA VAL A 246 -64.89 -4.64 20.60
C VAL A 246 -64.69 -4.16 22.04
N SER A 247 -64.32 -2.89 22.21
CA SER A 247 -64.29 -2.27 23.54
C SER A 247 -65.72 -2.05 24.03
N VAL A 248 -65.97 -2.47 25.27
CA VAL A 248 -67.24 -2.30 25.99
C VAL A 248 -67.48 -0.81 26.23
N LEU A 249 -68.61 -0.32 25.74
CA LEU A 249 -69.08 1.05 25.87
C LEU A 249 -69.34 1.34 27.36
N HIS A 250 -68.55 2.23 27.96
CA HIS A 250 -68.88 2.85 29.25
C HIS A 250 -69.76 4.08 28.96
N ASP A 251 -70.71 4.37 29.86
CA ASP A 251 -71.53 5.58 29.82
C ASP A 251 -70.64 6.83 30.02
N GLU A 252 -70.14 7.37 28.92
CA GLU A 252 -69.42 8.64 28.89
C GLU A 252 -70.39 9.82 28.69
N PRO A 253 -70.16 10.96 29.37
CA PRO A 253 -71.01 12.14 29.23
C PRO A 253 -71.01 12.69 27.79
N ALA A 254 -72.15 13.27 27.39
CA ALA A 254 -72.42 13.66 26.00
C ALA A 254 -71.26 14.44 25.34
N PRO A 255 -70.87 14.07 24.10
CA PRO A 255 -69.67 14.59 23.46
C PRO A 255 -69.77 16.10 23.21
N LYS A 256 -68.89 16.85 23.87
CA LYS A 256 -68.71 18.29 23.65
C LYS A 256 -68.13 18.50 22.24
N TRP A 257 -68.83 19.27 21.40
CA TRP A 257 -68.39 19.55 20.02
C TRP A 257 -66.95 20.08 20.02
N THR A 258 -66.04 19.30 19.44
CA THR A 258 -64.64 19.66 19.26
C THR A 258 -64.40 19.93 17.77
N PRO A 259 -63.79 21.06 17.41
CA PRO A 259 -63.53 21.39 16.02
C PRO A 259 -62.61 20.34 15.40
N ARG A 260 -63.04 19.79 14.27
CA ARG A 260 -62.30 18.75 13.55
C ARG A 260 -61.02 19.36 12.99
N THR A 261 -59.86 18.87 13.41
CA THR A 261 -58.58 19.31 12.86
C THR A 261 -58.49 18.93 11.39
N LEU A 262 -57.94 19.84 10.57
CA LEU A 262 -57.68 19.52 9.17
C LEU A 262 -56.69 18.34 9.08
N PRO A 263 -56.87 17.45 8.09
CA PRO A 263 -55.93 16.35 7.86
C PRO A 263 -54.54 16.90 7.58
N GLN A 264 -53.52 16.21 8.10
CA GLN A 264 -52.13 16.57 7.88
C GLN A 264 -51.78 16.51 6.38
N PRO A 265 -50.92 17.41 5.89
CA PRO A 265 -50.51 17.40 4.50
C PRO A 265 -49.76 16.10 4.16
N LEU A 266 -49.95 15.58 2.96
CA LEU A 266 -49.36 14.32 2.52
C LEU A 266 -47.83 14.34 2.44
N THR A 267 -47.18 15.49 2.56
CA THR A 267 -45.73 15.64 2.65
C THR A 267 -45.18 15.31 4.04
N THR A 268 -45.99 15.42 5.09
CA THR A 268 -45.56 15.14 6.47
C THR A 268 -45.90 13.72 6.93
N VAL A 269 -46.74 13.00 6.19
CA VAL A 269 -47.12 11.62 6.49
C VAL A 269 -46.06 10.66 5.95
N ALA A 270 -45.34 10.00 6.86
CA ALA A 270 -44.31 9.01 6.52
C ALA A 270 -44.89 7.88 5.63
N GLY A 271 -44.19 7.59 4.52
CA GLY A 271 -44.62 6.58 3.54
C GLY A 271 -45.59 7.08 2.47
N SER A 272 -46.01 8.35 2.53
CA SER A 272 -46.74 8.99 1.44
C SER A 272 -45.83 9.23 0.22
N ARG A 273 -46.41 9.17 -0.98
CA ARG A 273 -45.70 9.49 -2.24
C ARG A 273 -45.18 10.92 -2.28
N ALA A 274 -45.89 11.86 -1.67
CA ALA A 274 -45.46 13.25 -1.63
C ALA A 274 -44.26 13.44 -0.69
N ALA A 275 -44.24 12.75 0.46
CA ALA A 275 -43.09 12.72 1.36
C ALA A 275 -41.86 12.12 0.66
N ALA A 276 -42.00 10.97 -0.01
CA ALA A 276 -40.90 10.33 -0.73
C ALA A 276 -40.35 11.19 -1.88
N ALA A 277 -41.20 11.99 -2.53
CA ALA A 277 -40.76 12.93 -3.56
C ALA A 277 -39.96 14.10 -2.97
N GLN A 278 -40.37 14.60 -1.80
CA GLN A 278 -39.67 15.64 -1.05
C GLN A 278 -38.29 15.14 -0.58
N ASP A 279 -38.24 13.96 0.03
CA ASP A 279 -36.98 13.35 0.49
C ASP A 279 -35.97 13.17 -0.67
N ALA A 280 -36.48 12.80 -1.85
CA ALA A 280 -35.65 12.67 -3.05
C ALA A 280 -35.13 14.02 -3.58
N GLN A 281 -35.88 15.12 -3.40
CA GLN A 281 -35.43 16.46 -3.72
C GLN A 281 -34.36 16.92 -2.73
N ASP A 282 -34.60 16.75 -1.43
CA ASP A 282 -33.68 17.13 -0.35
C ASP A 282 -32.35 16.39 -0.46
N ALA A 283 -32.38 15.08 -0.80
CA ALA A 283 -31.18 14.30 -1.06
C ALA A 283 -30.35 14.84 -2.24
N ARG A 284 -31.01 15.28 -3.33
CA ARG A 284 -30.32 15.89 -4.48
C ARG A 284 -29.69 17.24 -4.11
N GLU A 285 -30.38 18.04 -3.30
CA GLU A 285 -29.84 19.30 -2.80
C GLU A 285 -28.69 19.11 -1.84
N ALA A 286 -28.72 18.09 -1.00
CA ALA A 286 -27.60 17.72 -0.14
C ALA A 286 -26.36 17.34 -0.95
N LEU A 287 -26.53 16.54 -2.02
CA LEU A 287 -25.44 16.20 -2.94
C LEU A 287 -24.87 17.43 -3.66
N ARG A 288 -25.71 18.36 -4.12
CA ARG A 288 -25.24 19.62 -4.73
C ARG A 288 -24.46 20.46 -3.74
N ARG A 289 -24.93 20.59 -2.49
CA ARG A 289 -24.22 21.32 -1.43
C ARG A 289 -22.86 20.69 -1.12
N ALA A 290 -22.81 19.38 -0.95
CA ALA A 290 -21.56 18.65 -0.72
C ALA A 290 -20.56 18.84 -1.88
N ALA A 291 -21.04 18.78 -3.13
CA ALA A 291 -20.20 19.02 -4.30
C ALA A 291 -19.66 20.46 -4.36
N LEU A 292 -20.48 21.46 -4.01
CA LEU A 292 -20.05 22.85 -3.91
C LEU A 292 -19.02 23.06 -2.80
N GLU A 293 -19.21 22.42 -1.65
CA GLU A 293 -18.25 22.46 -0.53
C GLU A 293 -16.92 21.77 -0.88
N GLU A 294 -16.95 20.66 -1.61
CA GLU A 294 -15.74 20.01 -2.14
C GLU A 294 -15.02 20.89 -3.16
N ALA A 295 -15.74 21.49 -4.10
CA ALA A 295 -15.16 22.43 -5.06
C ALA A 295 -14.56 23.66 -4.37
N ALA A 296 -15.22 24.17 -3.32
CA ALA A 296 -14.69 25.25 -2.49
C ALA A 296 -13.41 24.83 -1.74
N ARG A 297 -13.37 23.61 -1.17
CA ARG A 297 -12.18 23.05 -0.52
C ARG A 297 -11.02 22.87 -1.50
N GLN A 298 -11.28 22.41 -2.73
CA GLN A 298 -10.26 22.28 -3.77
C GLN A 298 -9.66 23.66 -4.12
N LYS A 299 -10.51 24.65 -4.40
CA LYS A 299 -10.05 26.02 -4.68
C LYS A 299 -9.27 26.62 -3.52
N ALA A 300 -9.72 26.39 -2.28
CA ALA A 300 -9.01 26.84 -1.09
C ALA A 300 -7.65 26.15 -0.92
N ALA A 301 -7.50 24.88 -1.31
CA ALA A 301 -6.23 24.16 -1.29
C ALA A 301 -5.28 24.65 -2.39
N GLU A 302 -5.78 24.95 -3.59
CA GLU A 302 -5.01 25.55 -4.68
C GLU A 302 -4.51 26.96 -4.34
N GLN A 303 -5.34 27.75 -3.67
CA GLN A 303 -5.03 29.12 -3.24
C GLN A 303 -4.36 29.17 -1.87
N ALA A 304 -4.13 28.03 -1.22
CA ALA A 304 -3.50 28.00 0.08
C ALA A 304 -2.05 28.51 -0.05
N PRO A 305 -1.65 29.54 0.71
CA PRO A 305 -0.25 29.96 0.72
C PRO A 305 0.63 28.79 1.17
N VAL A 306 1.79 28.64 0.52
CA VAL A 306 2.78 27.61 0.88
C VAL A 306 3.10 27.72 2.36
N ARG A 307 2.72 26.70 3.14
CA ARG A 307 3.02 26.67 4.57
C ARG A 307 4.53 26.65 4.74
N ILE A 308 5.06 27.66 5.44
CA ILE A 308 6.49 27.86 5.69
C ILE A 308 7.14 26.61 6.31
N ASP A 309 6.36 25.79 7.02
CA ASP A 309 6.79 24.52 7.61
C ASP A 309 7.22 23.46 6.58
N THR A 310 6.71 23.52 5.34
CA THR A 310 7.08 22.58 4.25
C THR A 310 8.09 23.16 3.25
N ALA A 311 8.27 24.49 3.25
CA ALA A 311 9.23 25.18 2.39
C ALA A 311 10.63 25.28 3.00
N ARG A 312 10.82 24.89 4.27
CA ARG A 312 12.15 24.54 4.77
C ARG A 312 12.42 23.11 4.30
N PRO A 313 13.20 22.88 3.22
CA PRO A 313 13.77 21.55 3.05
C PRO A 313 14.49 21.24 4.35
N ALA A 314 14.54 19.96 4.70
CA ALA A 314 15.40 19.43 5.73
C ALA A 314 16.89 19.63 5.39
N ALA A 315 17.31 20.85 5.06
CA ALA A 315 18.53 21.38 5.64
C ALA A 315 18.29 21.31 7.14
N ALA A 316 18.78 20.23 7.74
CA ALA A 316 19.37 20.29 9.04
C ALA A 316 20.24 21.55 9.07
N ALA A 317 19.66 22.69 9.46
CA ALA A 317 20.43 23.65 10.19
C ALA A 317 20.98 22.80 11.35
N PRO A 318 22.32 22.61 11.45
CA PRO A 318 22.84 21.94 12.62
C PRO A 318 22.21 22.67 13.80
N ALA A 319 21.56 21.92 14.70
CA ALA A 319 21.25 22.45 16.00
C ALA A 319 22.57 23.04 16.47
N MET A 320 22.66 24.37 16.49
CA MET A 320 23.85 25.05 16.94
C MET A 320 23.88 24.70 18.41
N ASP A 321 24.71 23.73 18.78
CA ASP A 321 24.71 23.14 20.12
C ASP A 321 24.73 24.28 21.12
N ASP A 322 23.68 24.40 21.93
CA ASP A 322 23.58 25.43 22.95
C ASP A 322 24.82 25.39 23.88
N ALA A 323 25.43 24.21 24.03
CA ALA A 323 26.70 24.02 24.71
C ALA A 323 27.89 24.74 24.05
N ALA A 324 27.95 24.81 22.71
CA ALA A 324 28.98 25.54 21.98
C ALA A 324 28.77 27.06 22.10
N ILE A 325 27.52 27.51 22.11
CA ILE A 325 27.17 28.92 22.34
C ILE A 325 27.54 29.33 23.77
N GLU A 326 27.20 28.51 24.77
CA GLU A 326 27.56 28.75 26.17
C GLU A 326 29.07 28.73 26.41
N ALA A 327 29.81 27.86 25.72
CA ALA A 327 31.27 27.83 25.78
C ALA A 327 31.88 29.12 25.19
N HIS A 328 31.33 29.60 24.06
CA HIS A 328 31.77 30.84 23.43
C HIS A 328 31.47 32.08 24.30
N VAL A 329 30.29 32.10 24.93
CA VAL A 329 29.92 33.17 25.88
C VAL A 329 30.83 33.15 27.11
N ARG A 330 31.14 31.98 27.67
CA ARG A 330 32.11 31.85 28.78
C ARG A 330 33.50 32.35 28.37
N GLN A 331 33.93 32.06 27.14
CA GLN A 331 35.22 32.52 26.63
C GLN A 331 35.25 34.05 26.43
N LEU A 332 34.16 34.65 25.94
CA LEU A 332 34.02 36.10 25.84
C LEU A 332 34.03 36.78 27.21
N LEU A 333 33.33 36.22 28.20
CA LEU A 333 33.33 36.75 29.57
C LEU A 333 34.71 36.63 30.24
N ALA A 334 35.41 35.52 30.03
CA ALA A 334 36.78 35.33 30.53
C ALA A 334 37.76 36.32 29.86
N SER A 335 37.63 36.57 28.56
CA SER A 335 38.47 37.53 27.84
C SER A 335 38.26 38.98 28.30
N ARG A 336 37.04 39.31 28.74
CA ARG A 336 36.68 40.65 29.25
C ARG A 336 37.04 40.84 30.73
N ALA A 337 37.22 39.77 31.48
CA ALA A 337 37.70 39.81 32.86
C ALA A 337 39.23 39.88 32.98
N ALA A 338 39.96 39.57 31.89
CA ALA A 338 41.41 39.64 31.81
C ALA A 338 41.94 40.95 31.22
N SER A 339 41.04 41.86 30.80
CA SER A 339 41.32 43.24 30.39
C SER A 339 40.96 44.22 31.50
#